data_AF-A0AA48HFM9-F1
#
_entry.id   AF-A0AA48HFM9-F1
#
_cell.length_a   1.000
_cell.length_b   1.000
_cell.length_c   1.000
_cell.angle_alpha   90.00
_cell.angle_beta   90.00
_cell.angle_gamma   90.00
#
_symmetry.space_group_name_H-M   'P 1'
#
loop_
_entity.id
_entity.type
_entity.pdbx_description
1 polymer ?
#
loop_
_entity_poly.entity_id
_entity_poly.type
_entity_poly.pdbx_seq_one_letter_code
_entity_poly.pdbx_strand_id
1 'polypeptide(L)'
;MTNSQLSSKNGISEWFYARRYLLLLNVSLLLLWVCYSQGWLSGVATLFQQGALVQANSEYLAGLESHLLADYMGLLGLSAVVDVAASSQFGLSFIFEMNVQVGELLNNLADILERGKSYLLMAMAAIGALEAVALMSEYLAPLLFELLLATVFFWSLVSLLFQSAVHSVIMGQLVKLIAVLFLISHLAIPYSIHLSSGATQVVNKLLGMQSSHQYFSHVAEELSGQSSVTAQADLKDKGKSGVHFLHKAAAAKLNQKVQRSSHIVMRSAAHLLLTLVVIPGVLLLFNIILLRYVIASIGRKYALLKNSLRQTTTPNT
;
A
#
# COMPACT_ATOMS: atom_id res chain seq x y z
N MET A 1 43.36 51.92 16.98
CA MET A 1 43.06 50.48 17.16
C MET A 1 42.17 50.05 16.01
N THR A 2 42.69 49.22 15.11
CA THR A 2 42.16 48.94 13.78
C THR A 2 41.08 47.85 13.81
N ASN A 3 40.04 47.99 12.97
CA ASN A 3 38.89 47.07 12.82
C ASN A 3 39.25 45.58 12.67
N SER A 4 40.50 45.26 12.29
CA SER A 4 41.01 43.88 12.19
C SER A 4 41.05 43.13 13.53
N GLN A 5 41.26 43.80 14.67
CA GLN A 5 41.31 43.12 15.97
C GLN A 5 39.93 42.82 16.57
N LEU A 6 38.89 43.59 16.20
CA LEU A 6 37.50 43.31 16.58
C LEU A 6 36.94 42.11 15.81
N SER A 7 37.29 41.95 14.53
CA SER A 7 36.86 40.80 13.72
C SER A 7 37.43 39.47 14.21
N SER A 8 38.65 39.45 14.78
CA SER A 8 39.30 38.23 15.28
C SER A 8 38.68 37.72 16.59
N LYS A 9 38.30 38.63 17.51
CA LYS A 9 37.69 38.25 18.79
C LYS A 9 36.29 37.64 18.65
N ASN A 10 35.51 38.10 17.68
CA ASN A 10 34.16 37.57 17.43
C ASN A 10 34.17 36.15 16.83
N GLY A 11 35.14 35.81 16.00
CA GLY A 11 35.25 34.46 15.42
C GLY A 11 35.60 33.37 16.44
N ILE A 12 36.38 33.72 17.48
CA ILE A 12 36.77 32.77 18.53
C ILE A 12 35.59 32.44 19.44
N SER A 13 34.78 33.44 19.84
CA SER A 13 33.62 33.21 20.70
C SER A 13 32.54 32.39 19.98
N GLU A 14 32.21 32.71 18.72
CA GLU A 14 31.26 31.94 17.90
C GLU A 14 31.67 30.47 17.74
N TRP A 15 32.97 30.20 17.58
CA TRP A 15 33.51 28.85 17.49
C TRP A 15 33.34 28.06 18.80
N PHE A 16 33.59 28.69 19.96
CA PHE A 16 33.36 28.06 21.27
C PHE A 16 31.86 27.75 21.50
N TYR A 17 30.97 28.66 21.11
CA TYR A 17 29.52 28.42 21.18
C TYR A 17 29.10 27.24 20.29
N ALA A 18 29.53 27.21 19.02
CA ALA A 18 29.22 26.12 18.10
C ALA A 18 29.71 24.76 18.62
N ARG A 19 30.92 24.70 19.18
CA ARG A 19 31.49 23.49 19.77
C ARG A 19 30.69 23.02 20.99
N ARG A 20 30.24 23.94 21.85
CA ARG A 20 29.37 23.63 22.99
C ARG A 20 28.03 23.05 22.55
N TYR A 21 27.41 23.60 21.51
CA TYR A 21 26.16 23.06 20.97
C TYR A 21 26.34 21.67 20.36
N LEU A 22 27.43 21.42 19.62
CA LEU A 22 27.73 20.08 19.08
C LEU A 22 28.00 19.06 20.20
N LEU A 23 28.67 19.46 21.28
CA LEU A 23 28.83 18.59 22.46
C LEU A 23 27.49 18.26 23.11
N LEU A 24 26.65 19.28 23.36
CA LEU A 24 25.31 19.07 23.92
C LEU A 24 24.48 18.15 23.02
N LEU A 25 24.53 18.33 21.70
CA LEU A 25 23.86 17.46 20.74
C LEU A 25 24.34 16.01 20.86
N ASN A 26 25.65 15.76 20.93
CA ASN A 26 26.18 14.39 21.10
C ASN A 26 25.74 13.75 22.43
N VAL A 27 25.78 14.51 23.53
CA VAL A 27 25.33 14.03 24.84
C VAL A 27 23.83 13.71 24.79
N SER A 28 23.01 14.57 24.18
CA SER A 28 21.58 14.33 24.00
C SER A 28 21.30 13.12 23.11
N LEU A 29 22.07 12.91 22.03
CA LEU A 29 21.93 11.74 21.16
C LEU A 29 22.30 10.44 21.88
N LEU A 30 23.36 10.45 22.68
CA LEU A 30 23.75 9.30 23.51
C LEU A 30 22.69 8.98 24.56
N LEU A 31 22.16 10.00 25.25
CA LEU A 31 21.06 9.83 26.19
C LEU A 31 19.82 9.26 25.49
N LEU A 32 19.47 9.80 24.32
CA LEU A 32 18.35 9.30 23.52
C LEU A 32 18.56 7.83 23.12
N TRP A 33 19.77 7.47 22.69
CA TRP A 33 20.12 6.10 22.36
C TRP A 33 19.94 5.17 23.57
N VAL A 34 20.49 5.53 24.73
CA VAL A 34 20.37 4.71 25.94
C VAL A 34 18.90 4.56 26.35
N CYS A 35 18.13 5.66 26.36
CA CYS A 35 16.70 5.63 26.65
C CYS A 35 15.92 4.76 25.65
N TYR A 36 16.30 4.78 24.37
CA TYR A 36 15.71 3.92 23.35
C TYR A 36 16.05 2.45 23.59
N SER A 37 17.33 2.10 23.80
CA SER A 37 17.77 0.72 24.03
C SER A 37 17.23 0.10 25.32
N GLN A 38 16.98 0.93 26.35
CA GLN A 38 16.40 0.49 27.62
C GLN A 38 14.86 0.45 27.58
N GLY A 39 14.24 0.78 26.45
CA GLY A 39 12.79 0.78 26.28
C GLY A 39 12.05 1.88 27.05
N TRP A 40 12.76 2.89 27.57
CA TRP A 40 12.15 3.99 28.33
C TRP A 40 11.27 4.89 27.46
N LEU A 41 11.47 4.85 26.13
CA LEU A 41 10.64 5.56 25.15
C LEU A 41 9.37 4.79 24.74
N SER A 42 9.10 3.63 25.33
CA SER A 42 7.88 2.84 25.06
C SER A 42 6.59 3.64 25.27
N GLY A 43 6.55 4.52 26.28
CA GLY A 43 5.41 5.42 26.51
C GLY A 43 5.19 6.48 25.42
N VAL A 44 6.22 6.82 24.64
CA VAL A 44 6.06 7.68 23.46
C VAL A 44 5.52 6.87 22.29
N ALA A 45 5.96 5.62 22.13
CA ALA A 45 5.44 4.73 21.10
C ALA A 45 3.93 4.46 21.27
N THR A 46 3.43 4.39 22.51
CA THR A 46 1.99 4.25 22.79
C THR A 46 1.19 5.50 22.45
N LEU A 47 1.75 6.71 22.60
CA LEU A 47 1.09 7.96 22.21
C LEU A 47 0.84 8.06 20.70
N PHE A 48 1.75 7.53 19.88
CA PHE A 48 1.60 7.51 18.43
C PHE A 48 0.79 6.32 17.90
N GLN A 49 0.36 5.40 18.79
CA GLN A 49 -0.46 4.22 18.47
C GLN A 49 0.02 3.44 17.23
N GLN A 50 1.34 3.39 17.00
CA GLN A 50 1.90 2.83 15.77
C GLN A 50 1.54 1.35 15.59
N GLY A 51 1.50 0.60 16.68
CA GLY A 51 1.06 -0.80 16.67
C GLY A 51 -0.40 -0.96 16.22
N ALA A 52 -1.29 -0.04 16.63
CA ALA A 52 -2.68 -0.06 16.19
C ALA A 52 -2.80 0.28 14.69
N LEU A 53 -1.96 1.17 14.16
CA LEU A 53 -1.90 1.48 12.73
C LEU A 53 -1.47 0.26 11.91
N VAL A 54 -0.42 -0.43 12.34
CA VAL A 54 0.07 -1.65 11.69
C VAL A 54 -0.99 -2.75 11.73
N GLN A 55 -1.61 -2.96 12.89
CA GLN A 55 -2.69 -3.93 13.04
C GLN A 55 -3.88 -3.62 12.13
N ALA A 56 -4.33 -2.36 12.09
CA ALA A 56 -5.43 -1.96 11.20
C ALA A 56 -5.09 -2.18 9.71
N ASN A 57 -3.84 -1.95 9.30
CA ASN A 57 -3.39 -2.23 7.94
C ASN A 57 -3.39 -3.72 7.63
N SER A 58 -2.92 -4.56 8.55
CA SER A 58 -2.96 -6.03 8.42
C SER A 58 -4.40 -6.53 8.30
N GLU A 59 -5.30 -6.09 9.18
CA GLU A 59 -6.71 -6.47 9.16
C GLU A 59 -7.40 -6.05 7.85
N TYR A 60 -7.08 -4.86 7.34
CA TYR A 60 -7.57 -4.38 6.05
C TYR A 60 -7.10 -5.26 4.88
N LEU A 61 -5.81 -5.59 4.81
CA LEU A 61 -5.26 -6.43 3.73
C LEU A 61 -5.80 -7.86 3.80
N ALA A 62 -5.87 -8.46 4.98
CA ALA A 62 -6.45 -9.79 5.20
C ALA A 62 -7.95 -9.82 4.83
N GLY A 63 -8.68 -8.76 5.16
CA GLY A 63 -10.06 -8.58 4.74
C GLY A 63 -10.22 -8.57 3.22
N LEU A 64 -9.37 -7.82 2.50
CA LEU A 64 -9.37 -7.82 1.03
C LEU A 64 -9.00 -9.18 0.43
N GLU A 65 -8.01 -9.87 1.00
CA GLU A 65 -7.60 -11.20 0.56
C GLU A 65 -8.74 -12.21 0.68
N SER A 66 -9.40 -12.24 1.84
CA SER A 66 -10.52 -13.15 2.09
C SER A 66 -11.68 -12.94 1.10
N HIS A 67 -11.97 -11.68 0.74
CA HIS A 67 -12.98 -11.37 -0.28
C HIS A 67 -12.55 -11.82 -1.68
N LEU A 68 -11.30 -11.59 -2.07
CA LEU A 68 -10.78 -12.04 -3.36
C LEU A 68 -10.78 -13.56 -3.49
N LEU A 69 -10.48 -14.27 -2.41
CA LEU A 69 -10.51 -15.73 -2.39
C LEU A 69 -11.95 -16.25 -2.56
N ALA A 70 -12.92 -15.62 -1.91
CA ALA A 70 -14.34 -15.96 -2.08
C ALA A 70 -14.81 -15.73 -3.53
N ASP A 71 -14.47 -14.59 -4.13
CA ASP A 71 -14.78 -14.30 -5.54
C ASP A 71 -14.10 -15.28 -6.50
N TYR A 72 -12.84 -15.66 -6.21
CA TYR A 72 -12.09 -16.63 -7.01
C TYR A 72 -12.72 -18.02 -6.96
N MET A 73 -13.13 -18.48 -5.78
CA MET A 73 -13.87 -19.74 -5.64
C MET A 73 -15.21 -19.71 -6.38
N GLY A 74 -15.92 -18.57 -6.36
CA GLY A 74 -17.13 -18.36 -7.16
C GLY A 74 -16.88 -18.49 -8.67
N LEU A 75 -15.80 -17.90 -9.18
CA LEU A 75 -15.41 -18.03 -10.58
C LEU A 75 -14.98 -19.46 -10.94
N LEU A 76 -14.29 -20.17 -10.05
CA LEU A 76 -13.95 -21.58 -10.26
C LEU A 76 -15.21 -22.46 -10.35
N GLY A 77 -16.17 -22.25 -9.45
CA GLY A 77 -17.45 -22.95 -9.49
C GLY A 77 -18.20 -22.70 -10.80
N LEU A 78 -18.24 -21.44 -11.24
CA LEU A 78 -18.88 -21.05 -12.50
C LEU A 78 -18.14 -21.62 -13.74
N SER A 79 -16.80 -21.61 -13.73
CA SER A 79 -15.96 -22.22 -14.76
C SER A 79 -16.26 -23.70 -14.91
N ALA A 80 -16.33 -24.44 -13.79
CA ALA A 80 -16.63 -25.87 -13.80
C ALA A 80 -18.02 -26.18 -14.39
N VAL A 81 -19.03 -25.35 -14.11
CA VAL A 81 -20.37 -25.50 -14.72
C VAL A 81 -20.32 -25.28 -16.23
N VAL A 82 -19.56 -24.27 -16.69
CA VAL A 82 -19.38 -23.99 -18.13
C VAL A 82 -18.61 -25.12 -18.82
N ASP A 83 -17.56 -25.65 -18.19
CA ASP A 83 -16.75 -26.75 -18.74
C ASP A 83 -17.58 -28.04 -18.88
N VAL A 84 -18.42 -28.35 -17.89
CA VAL A 84 -19.35 -29.49 -17.96
C VAL A 84 -20.39 -29.30 -19.07
N ALA A 85 -20.89 -28.08 -19.26
CA ALA A 85 -21.83 -27.75 -20.33
C ALA A 85 -21.21 -27.87 -21.73
N ALA A 86 -19.94 -27.50 -21.86
CA ALA A 86 -19.18 -27.58 -23.10
C ALA A 86 -18.72 -29.01 -23.45
N SER A 87 -18.42 -29.85 -22.45
CA SER A 87 -17.80 -31.18 -22.61
C SER A 87 -18.80 -32.35 -22.74
N SER A 88 -20.04 -32.20 -22.25
CA SER A 88 -20.97 -33.32 -22.18
C SER A 88 -21.49 -33.77 -23.57
N GLN A 89 -21.81 -35.06 -23.73
CA GLN A 89 -22.67 -35.58 -24.81
C GLN A 89 -24.01 -34.82 -24.91
N PHE A 90 -24.42 -34.12 -23.83
CA PHE A 90 -25.52 -33.16 -23.82
C PHE A 90 -25.23 -31.88 -24.61
N GLY A 91 -23.97 -31.43 -24.73
CA GLY A 91 -23.57 -30.27 -25.52
C GLY A 91 -23.83 -30.48 -27.02
N LEU A 92 -23.66 -31.70 -27.54
CA LEU A 92 -24.00 -32.03 -28.93
C LEU A 92 -25.51 -31.99 -29.18
N SER A 93 -26.35 -32.51 -28.28
CA SER A 93 -27.83 -32.40 -28.39
C SER A 93 -28.33 -30.96 -28.14
N PHE A 94 -27.69 -30.23 -27.22
CA PHE A 94 -28.02 -28.86 -26.87
C PHE A 94 -27.62 -27.87 -27.97
N ILE A 95 -26.45 -28.03 -28.60
CA ILE A 95 -26.00 -27.20 -29.74
C ILE A 95 -26.86 -27.49 -30.99
N PHE A 96 -27.30 -28.74 -31.18
CA PHE A 96 -28.24 -29.10 -32.25
C PHE A 96 -29.65 -28.51 -32.04
N GLU A 97 -30.15 -28.42 -30.81
CA GLU A 97 -31.48 -27.85 -30.51
C GLU A 97 -31.49 -26.33 -30.26
N MET A 98 -30.38 -25.72 -29.82
CA MET A 98 -30.31 -24.32 -29.38
C MET A 98 -29.42 -23.38 -30.23
N ASN A 99 -29.00 -23.81 -31.43
CA ASN A 99 -28.33 -22.97 -32.44
C ASN A 99 -26.88 -22.57 -32.07
N VAL A 100 -26.07 -22.28 -33.10
CA VAL A 100 -24.62 -21.96 -33.01
C VAL A 100 -24.30 -20.82 -32.02
N GLN A 101 -25.26 -19.91 -31.80
CA GLN A 101 -25.12 -18.77 -30.88
C GLN A 101 -24.89 -19.16 -29.42
N VAL A 102 -25.44 -20.27 -28.94
CA VAL A 102 -25.27 -20.66 -27.52
C VAL A 102 -23.87 -21.22 -27.25
N GLY A 103 -23.27 -21.91 -28.23
CA GLY A 103 -21.87 -22.32 -28.18
C GLY A 103 -20.92 -21.12 -28.15
N GLU A 104 -21.16 -20.12 -29.00
CA GLU A 104 -20.39 -18.87 -29.00
C GLU A 104 -20.51 -18.11 -27.66
N LEU A 105 -21.72 -18.07 -27.08
CA LEU A 105 -21.96 -17.46 -25.77
C LEU A 105 -21.25 -18.19 -24.61
N LEU A 106 -21.23 -19.52 -24.62
CA LEU A 106 -20.51 -20.33 -23.63
C LEU A 106 -18.99 -20.13 -23.76
N ASN A 107 -18.47 -20.06 -24.99
CA ASN A 107 -17.06 -19.78 -25.23
C ASN A 107 -16.67 -18.37 -24.77
N ASN A 108 -17.49 -17.36 -25.09
CA ASN A 108 -17.29 -15.99 -24.61
C ASN A 108 -17.35 -15.90 -23.08
N LEU A 109 -18.25 -16.66 -22.44
CA LEU A 109 -18.33 -16.72 -20.98
C LEU A 109 -17.09 -17.39 -20.38
N ALA A 110 -16.61 -18.49 -20.95
CA ALA A 110 -15.38 -19.17 -20.54
C ALA A 110 -14.16 -18.23 -20.63
N ASP A 111 -14.03 -17.48 -21.73
CA ASP A 111 -12.97 -16.48 -21.89
C ASP A 111 -13.04 -15.37 -20.82
N ILE A 112 -14.25 -14.89 -20.50
CA ILE A 112 -14.45 -13.90 -19.44
C ILE A 112 -14.09 -14.47 -18.06
N LEU A 113 -14.47 -15.71 -17.78
CA LEU A 113 -14.14 -16.43 -16.55
C LEU A 113 -12.64 -16.61 -16.38
N GLU A 114 -11.95 -17.02 -17.44
CA GLU A 114 -10.50 -17.20 -17.44
C GLU A 114 -9.77 -15.88 -17.17
N ARG A 115 -10.18 -14.80 -17.85
CA ARG A 115 -9.65 -13.46 -17.57
C ARG A 115 -9.96 -13.00 -16.14
N GLY A 116 -11.18 -13.25 -15.67
CA GLY A 116 -11.59 -12.93 -14.29
C GLY A 116 -10.71 -13.63 -13.25
N LYS A 117 -10.44 -14.93 -13.42
CA LYS A 117 -9.52 -15.69 -12.57
C LYS A 117 -8.12 -15.08 -12.58
N SER A 118 -7.59 -14.76 -13.77
CA SER A 118 -6.27 -14.11 -13.90
C SER A 118 -6.20 -12.76 -13.17
N TYR A 119 -7.24 -11.93 -13.28
CA TYR A 119 -7.30 -10.65 -12.57
C TYR A 119 -7.35 -10.81 -11.05
N LEU A 120 -8.13 -11.76 -10.53
CA LEU A 120 -8.19 -12.02 -9.09
C LEU A 120 -6.86 -12.56 -8.55
N LEU A 121 -6.19 -13.45 -9.29
CA LEU A 121 -4.84 -13.91 -8.95
C LEU A 121 -3.83 -12.76 -8.91
N MET A 122 -3.87 -11.86 -9.90
CA MET A 122 -3.02 -10.67 -9.92
C MET A 122 -3.31 -9.74 -8.74
N ALA A 123 -4.58 -9.57 -8.38
CA ALA A 123 -4.98 -8.76 -7.22
C ALA A 123 -4.51 -9.40 -5.90
N MET A 124 -4.63 -10.72 -5.73
CA MET A 124 -4.09 -11.43 -4.57
C MET A 124 -2.56 -11.31 -4.48
N ALA A 125 -1.85 -11.43 -5.61
CA ALA A 125 -0.41 -11.20 -5.67
C ALA A 125 -0.04 -9.75 -5.28
N ALA A 126 -0.86 -8.76 -5.67
CA ALA A 126 -0.67 -7.36 -5.28
C ALA A 126 -0.89 -7.14 -3.77
N ILE A 127 -1.88 -7.81 -3.16
CA ILE A 127 -2.06 -7.80 -1.69
C ILE A 127 -0.83 -8.39 -1.00
N GLY A 128 -0.37 -9.57 -1.43
CA GLY A 128 0.83 -10.19 -0.86
C GLY A 128 2.08 -9.32 -1.01
N ALA A 129 2.22 -8.61 -2.13
CA ALA A 129 3.30 -7.64 -2.32
C ALA A 129 3.17 -6.43 -1.37
N LEU A 130 1.95 -5.89 -1.17
CA LEU A 130 1.70 -4.81 -0.21
C LEU A 130 1.99 -5.22 1.23
N GLU A 131 1.59 -6.44 1.62
CA GLU A 131 1.86 -6.98 2.94
C GLU A 131 3.37 -7.17 3.17
N ALA A 132 4.08 -7.74 2.19
CA ALA A 132 5.53 -7.87 2.24
C ALA A 132 6.21 -6.50 2.37
N VAL A 133 5.75 -5.49 1.63
CA VAL A 133 6.25 -4.11 1.75
C VAL A 133 5.94 -3.53 3.13
N ALA A 134 4.74 -3.75 3.68
CA ALA A 134 4.35 -3.26 5.00
C ALA A 134 5.20 -3.89 6.11
N LEU A 135 5.38 -5.22 6.09
CA LEU A 135 6.23 -5.95 7.03
C LEU A 135 7.68 -5.50 6.92
N MET A 136 8.22 -5.42 5.70
CA MET A 136 9.58 -4.93 5.48
C MET A 136 9.75 -3.51 6.03
N SER A 137 8.75 -2.65 5.85
CA SER A 137 8.72 -1.30 6.38
C SER A 137 8.76 -1.24 7.91
N GLU A 138 8.01 -2.12 8.57
CA GLU A 138 7.98 -2.27 10.02
C GLU A 138 9.33 -2.72 10.58
N TYR A 139 9.99 -3.69 9.93
CA TYR A 139 11.33 -4.14 10.33
C TYR A 139 12.44 -3.13 10.00
N LEU A 140 12.36 -2.42 8.87
CA LEU A 140 13.37 -1.43 8.48
C LEU A 140 13.32 -0.17 9.33
N ALA A 141 12.13 0.28 9.75
CA ALA A 141 11.98 1.53 10.49
C ALA A 141 12.86 1.63 11.75
N PRO A 142 12.89 0.65 12.69
CA PRO A 142 13.76 0.72 13.86
C PRO A 142 15.24 0.67 13.49
N LEU A 143 15.63 -0.20 12.54
CA LEU A 143 17.02 -0.29 12.06
C LEU A 143 17.51 1.03 11.44
N LEU A 144 16.67 1.67 10.62
CA LEU A 144 16.98 2.96 10.01
C LEU A 144 17.02 4.08 11.04
N PHE A 145 16.22 4.00 12.11
CA PHE A 145 16.27 4.96 13.21
C PHE A 145 17.59 4.86 13.99
N GLU A 146 18.03 3.66 14.35
CA GLU A 146 19.33 3.46 14.99
C GLU A 146 20.49 3.92 14.09
N LEU A 147 20.44 3.56 12.81
CA LEU A 147 21.42 4.00 11.82
C LEU A 147 21.43 5.53 11.70
N LEU A 148 20.27 6.18 11.76
CA LEU A 148 20.14 7.64 11.73
C LEU A 148 20.81 8.25 12.96
N LEU A 149 20.53 7.74 14.16
CA LEU A 149 21.16 8.23 15.40
C LEU A 149 22.67 8.09 15.35
N ALA A 150 23.18 6.92 14.93
CA ALA A 150 24.60 6.67 14.75
C ALA A 150 25.22 7.66 13.77
N THR A 151 24.59 7.86 12.61
CA THR A 151 25.13 8.73 11.57
C THR A 151 25.13 10.20 12.02
N VAL A 152 24.08 10.67 12.69
CA VAL A 152 24.02 12.04 13.22
C VAL A 152 25.08 12.23 14.31
N PHE A 153 25.27 11.24 15.18
CA PHE A 153 26.32 11.25 16.21
C PHE A 153 27.71 11.33 15.56
N PHE A 154 28.04 10.45 14.62
CA PHE A 154 29.33 10.47 13.92
C PHE A 154 29.53 11.76 13.13
N TRP A 155 28.49 12.26 12.45
CA TRP A 155 28.56 13.54 11.73
C TRP A 155 28.88 14.70 12.68
N SER A 156 28.22 14.75 13.84
CA SER A 156 28.45 15.75 14.87
C SER A 156 29.87 15.63 15.46
N LEU A 157 30.32 14.41 15.74
CA LEU A 157 31.66 14.12 16.25
C LEU A 157 32.76 14.52 15.24
N VAL A 158 32.60 14.16 13.97
CA VAL A 158 33.52 14.55 12.90
C VAL A 158 33.54 16.07 12.75
N SER A 159 32.37 16.73 12.79
CA SER A 159 32.30 18.19 12.73
C SER A 159 32.94 18.89 13.93
N LEU A 160 33.03 18.19 15.07
CA LEU A 160 33.69 18.69 16.28
C LEU A 160 35.21 18.48 16.25
N LEU A 161 35.67 17.33 15.76
CA LEU A 161 37.09 16.95 15.73
C LEU A 161 37.82 17.49 14.52
N PHE A 162 37.17 17.50 13.36
CA PHE A 162 37.74 17.88 12.08
C PHE A 162 37.01 19.11 11.53
N GLN A 163 37.72 20.22 11.39
CA GLN A 163 37.19 21.45 10.77
C GLN A 163 37.08 21.35 9.23
N SER A 164 37.22 20.16 8.67
CA SER A 164 37.17 19.93 7.22
C SER A 164 35.74 20.03 6.72
N ALA A 165 35.44 21.07 5.94
CA ALA A 165 34.12 21.29 5.35
C ALA A 165 33.67 20.11 4.45
N VAL A 166 34.61 19.43 3.78
CA VAL A 166 34.30 18.33 2.84
C VAL A 166 33.66 17.14 3.56
N HIS A 167 34.24 16.70 4.69
CA HIS A 167 33.75 15.56 5.45
C HIS A 167 32.37 15.83 6.05
N SER A 168 32.14 17.06 6.54
CA SER A 168 30.86 17.46 7.10
C SER A 168 29.75 17.49 6.02
N VAL A 169 30.07 17.89 4.78
CA VAL A 169 29.10 17.90 3.67
C VAL A 169 28.71 16.48 3.25
N ILE A 170 29.69 15.58 3.05
CA ILE A 170 29.43 14.19 2.62
C ILE A 170 28.58 13.46 3.67
N MET A 171 28.99 13.52 4.94
CA MET A 171 28.24 12.91 6.04
C MET A 171 26.85 13.53 6.22
N GLY A 172 26.72 14.84 5.99
CA GLY A 172 25.41 15.50 5.99
C GLY A 172 24.47 15.02 4.87
N GLN A 173 24.99 14.62 3.71
CA GLN A 173 24.17 13.97 2.67
C GLN A 173 23.76 12.56 3.07
N LEU A 174 24.65 11.79 3.72
CA LEU A 174 24.34 10.47 4.23
C LEU A 174 23.21 10.52 5.27
N VAL A 175 23.28 11.45 6.23
CA VAL A 175 22.23 11.69 7.23
C VAL A 175 20.89 11.97 6.56
N LYS A 176 20.87 12.82 5.52
CA LYS A 176 19.64 13.15 4.79
C LYS A 176 19.06 11.93 4.09
N LEU A 177 19.89 11.11 3.45
CA LEU A 177 19.45 9.90 2.76
C LEU A 177 18.81 8.93 3.75
N ILE A 178 19.49 8.64 4.87
CA ILE A 178 19.00 7.74 5.91
C ILE A 178 17.72 8.28 6.54
N ALA A 179 17.64 9.59 6.82
CA ALA A 179 16.44 10.22 7.35
C ALA A 179 15.25 10.10 6.39
N VAL A 180 15.47 10.28 5.08
CA VAL A 180 14.41 10.10 4.07
C VAL A 180 13.93 8.65 4.01
N LEU A 181 14.86 7.68 4.02
CA LEU A 181 14.51 6.26 4.05
C LEU A 181 13.71 5.92 5.31
N PHE A 182 14.17 6.40 6.47
CA PHE A 182 13.44 6.23 7.74
C PHE A 182 12.02 6.78 7.65
N LEU A 183 11.84 8.00 7.12
CA LEU A 183 10.52 8.62 7.00
C LEU A 183 9.62 7.90 5.99
N ILE A 184 10.17 7.33 4.92
CA ILE A 184 9.40 6.51 3.99
C ILE A 184 8.90 5.25 4.69
N SER A 185 9.79 4.55 5.39
CA SER A 185 9.44 3.29 6.07
C SER A 185 8.53 3.49 7.30
N HIS A 186 8.78 4.53 8.08
CA HIS A 186 8.05 4.75 9.33
C HIS A 186 6.72 5.48 9.12
N LEU A 187 6.60 6.30 8.08
CA LEU A 187 5.48 7.21 7.85
C LEU A 187 4.80 6.99 6.50
N ALA A 188 5.53 7.13 5.39
CA ALA A 188 4.88 7.16 4.07
C ALA A 188 4.17 5.84 3.73
N ILE A 189 4.83 4.70 3.95
CA ILE A 189 4.26 3.37 3.64
C ILE A 189 3.06 3.05 4.55
N PRO A 190 3.17 3.04 5.90
CA PRO A 190 2.05 2.67 6.76
C PRO A 190 0.82 3.57 6.57
N TYR A 191 1.02 4.87 6.42
CA TYR A 191 -0.09 5.80 6.22
C TYR A 191 -0.68 5.74 4.82
N SER A 192 0.09 5.38 3.78
CA SER A 192 -0.46 5.19 2.44
C SER A 192 -1.48 4.04 2.39
N ILE A 193 -1.18 2.93 3.08
CA ILE A 193 -2.08 1.78 3.21
C ILE A 193 -3.27 2.13 4.10
N HIS A 194 -3.03 2.81 5.22
CA HIS A 194 -4.11 3.17 6.12
C HIS A 194 -5.12 4.12 5.46
N LEU A 195 -4.62 5.18 4.81
CA LEU A 195 -5.45 6.13 4.08
C LEU A 195 -6.12 5.48 2.86
N SER A 196 -5.50 4.47 2.24
CA SER A 196 -6.13 3.73 1.14
C SER A 196 -7.35 2.96 1.62
N SER A 197 -7.35 2.41 2.84
CA SER A 197 -8.53 1.77 3.42
C SER A 197 -9.74 2.73 3.50
N GLY A 198 -9.52 3.95 4.00
CA GLY A 198 -10.55 4.99 4.09
C GLY A 198 -11.02 5.47 2.71
N ALA A 199 -10.09 5.69 1.79
CA ALA A 199 -10.42 6.09 0.41
C ALA A 199 -11.22 4.99 -0.32
N THR A 200 -10.89 3.71 -0.09
CA THR A 200 -11.62 2.56 -0.63
C THR A 200 -13.06 2.55 -0.15
N GLN A 201 -13.32 2.83 1.13
CA GLN A 201 -14.68 2.92 1.66
C GLN A 201 -15.49 4.04 1.00
N VAL A 202 -14.86 5.19 0.74
CA VAL A 202 -15.50 6.31 0.04
C VAL A 202 -15.80 5.95 -1.41
N VAL A 203 -14.86 5.33 -2.12
CA VAL A 203 -15.05 4.83 -3.49
C VAL A 203 -16.16 3.79 -3.54
N ASN A 204 -16.24 2.88 -2.57
CA ASN A 204 -17.28 1.86 -2.49
C ASN A 204 -18.68 2.46 -2.29
N LYS A 205 -18.79 3.51 -1.48
CA LYS A 205 -20.04 4.27 -1.31
C LYS A 205 -20.43 5.02 -2.59
N LEU A 206 -19.49 5.73 -3.22
CA LEU A 206 -19.74 6.50 -4.45
C LEU A 206 -20.11 5.62 -5.64
N LEU A 207 -19.47 4.45 -5.75
CA LEU A 207 -19.73 3.51 -6.84
C LEU A 207 -20.86 2.52 -6.54
N GLY A 208 -21.45 2.53 -5.34
CA GLY A 208 -22.52 1.60 -4.96
C GLY A 208 -22.12 0.12 -5.04
N MET A 209 -20.84 -0.20 -4.87
CA MET A 209 -20.29 -1.56 -5.09
C MET A 209 -20.40 -2.49 -3.88
N GLN A 210 -21.04 -2.04 -2.80
CA GLN A 210 -21.30 -2.85 -1.61
C GLN A 210 -22.19 -4.08 -1.91
N SER A 211 -22.87 -4.11 -3.07
CA SER A 211 -23.79 -5.18 -3.49
C SER A 211 -23.21 -6.17 -4.51
N SER A 212 -21.98 -6.00 -5.02
CA SER A 212 -21.44 -6.84 -6.10
C SER A 212 -20.55 -8.00 -5.65
N HIS A 213 -20.08 -7.99 -4.40
CA HIS A 213 -19.10 -8.97 -3.85
C HIS A 213 -19.68 -10.36 -3.60
N GLN A 214 -20.96 -10.55 -3.91
CA GLN A 214 -21.61 -11.86 -3.86
C GLN A 214 -22.23 -12.23 -5.21
N TYR A 215 -21.99 -11.45 -6.28
CA TYR A 215 -22.64 -11.72 -7.57
C TYR A 215 -22.22 -13.09 -8.10
N PHE A 216 -20.92 -13.41 -8.10
CA PHE A 216 -20.46 -14.70 -8.61
C PHE A 216 -20.76 -15.86 -7.67
N SER A 217 -20.78 -15.65 -6.35
CA SER A 217 -21.22 -16.67 -5.41
C SER A 217 -22.72 -16.95 -5.53
N HIS A 218 -23.57 -15.91 -5.62
CA HIS A 218 -25.01 -16.05 -5.85
C HIS A 218 -25.31 -16.66 -7.21
N VAL A 219 -24.57 -16.27 -8.26
CA VAL A 219 -24.72 -16.86 -9.59
C VAL A 219 -24.24 -18.32 -9.59
N ALA A 220 -23.14 -18.64 -8.90
CA ALA A 220 -22.68 -20.02 -8.76
C ALA A 220 -23.65 -20.88 -7.94
N GLU A 221 -24.26 -20.34 -6.89
CA GLU A 221 -25.28 -21.01 -6.06
C GLU A 221 -26.62 -21.18 -6.81
N GLU A 222 -27.03 -20.15 -7.56
CA GLU A 222 -28.18 -20.19 -8.47
C GLU A 222 -27.96 -21.21 -9.61
N LEU A 223 -26.72 -21.36 -10.10
CA LEU A 223 -26.35 -22.28 -11.18
C LEU A 223 -26.07 -23.70 -10.71
N SER A 224 -25.58 -23.89 -9.47
CA SER A 224 -25.37 -25.21 -8.87
C SER A 224 -26.67 -25.81 -8.33
N GLY A 225 -27.75 -25.01 -8.25
CA GLY A 225 -29.05 -25.43 -7.73
C GLY A 225 -29.00 -25.80 -6.24
N GLN A 226 -27.96 -25.39 -5.52
CA GLN A 226 -27.76 -25.73 -4.11
C GLN A 226 -28.57 -24.82 -3.19
N SER A 227 -29.90 -24.94 -3.24
CA SER A 227 -30.70 -24.70 -2.05
C SER A 227 -30.45 -25.86 -1.09
N SER A 228 -29.54 -25.70 -0.13
CA SER A 228 -29.48 -26.44 1.16
C SER A 228 -30.15 -27.84 1.20
N VAL A 229 -29.67 -28.83 0.44
CA VAL A 229 -30.13 -30.23 0.57
C VAL A 229 -28.93 -31.17 0.44
N THR A 230 -28.55 -31.70 1.62
CA THR A 230 -27.86 -32.96 1.91
C THR A 230 -26.87 -33.55 0.89
N ALA A 231 -25.65 -33.72 1.37
CA ALA A 231 -24.50 -34.35 0.73
C ALA A 231 -24.71 -35.85 0.41
N GLN A 232 -25.52 -36.20 -0.61
CA GLN A 232 -25.51 -37.55 -1.20
C GLN A 232 -26.24 -37.68 -2.55
N ALA A 233 -26.21 -36.67 -3.41
CA ALA A 233 -26.77 -36.78 -4.77
C ALA A 233 -25.65 -37.02 -5.81
N ASP A 234 -25.84 -38.07 -6.60
CA ASP A 234 -24.95 -38.59 -7.64
C ASP A 234 -24.46 -37.48 -8.59
N LEU A 235 -23.18 -37.50 -8.96
CA LEU A 235 -22.57 -36.52 -9.88
C LEU A 235 -23.32 -36.41 -11.22
N LYS A 236 -23.99 -37.51 -11.60
CA LYS A 236 -24.83 -37.62 -12.79
C LYS A 236 -26.13 -36.80 -12.70
N ASP A 237 -26.74 -36.70 -11.53
CA ASP A 237 -27.96 -35.91 -11.31
C ASP A 237 -27.63 -34.41 -11.21
N LYS A 238 -26.47 -34.05 -10.64
CA LYS A 238 -25.94 -32.67 -10.66
C LYS A 238 -25.63 -32.19 -12.08
N GLY A 239 -25.08 -33.06 -12.94
CA GLY A 239 -24.86 -32.77 -14.35
C GLY A 239 -26.16 -32.56 -15.12
N LYS A 240 -27.19 -33.40 -14.87
CA LYS A 240 -28.51 -33.25 -15.50
C LYS A 240 -29.25 -31.99 -15.05
N SER A 241 -29.19 -31.62 -13.78
CA SER A 241 -29.84 -30.40 -13.28
C SER A 241 -29.15 -29.13 -13.80
N GLY A 242 -27.81 -29.10 -13.84
CA GLY A 242 -27.04 -27.99 -14.40
C GLY A 242 -27.31 -27.75 -15.89
N VAL A 243 -27.42 -28.82 -16.68
CA VAL A 243 -27.77 -28.74 -18.11
C VAL A 243 -29.21 -28.30 -18.33
N HIS A 244 -30.18 -28.83 -17.57
CA HIS A 244 -31.59 -28.45 -17.70
C HIS A 244 -31.82 -26.98 -17.27
N PHE A 245 -31.01 -26.47 -16.34
CA PHE A 245 -31.08 -25.07 -15.94
C PHE A 245 -30.32 -24.14 -16.89
N LEU A 246 -29.19 -24.57 -17.47
CA LEU A 246 -28.55 -23.87 -18.59
C LEU A 246 -29.50 -23.77 -19.79
N HIS A 247 -30.32 -24.79 -20.06
CA HIS A 247 -31.40 -24.70 -21.06
C HIS A 247 -32.41 -23.60 -20.73
N LYS A 248 -32.81 -23.49 -19.46
CA LYS A 248 -33.79 -22.50 -18.98
C LYS A 248 -33.20 -21.08 -18.89
N ALA A 249 -31.93 -20.95 -18.49
CA ALA A 249 -31.20 -19.70 -18.42
C ALA A 249 -30.75 -19.22 -19.80
N ALA A 250 -30.43 -20.14 -20.71
CA ALA A 250 -30.16 -19.85 -22.12
C ALA A 250 -31.39 -19.31 -22.82
N ALA A 251 -32.56 -19.91 -22.57
CA ALA A 251 -33.85 -19.43 -23.07
C ALA A 251 -34.27 -18.07 -22.49
N ALA A 252 -33.75 -17.66 -21.33
CA ALA A 252 -34.23 -16.48 -20.58
C ALA A 252 -33.26 -15.28 -20.55
N LYS A 253 -32.38 -15.11 -21.55
CA LYS A 253 -31.41 -14.00 -21.75
C LYS A 253 -29.97 -14.27 -21.26
N LEU A 254 -29.38 -15.39 -21.69
CA LEU A 254 -27.95 -15.70 -21.47
C LEU A 254 -27.03 -14.55 -21.90
N ASN A 255 -27.27 -13.97 -23.08
CA ASN A 255 -26.45 -12.89 -23.63
C ASN A 255 -26.42 -11.67 -22.69
N GLN A 256 -27.56 -11.33 -22.08
CA GLN A 256 -27.64 -10.27 -21.09
C GLN A 256 -26.91 -10.63 -19.78
N LYS A 257 -26.96 -11.90 -19.34
CA LYS A 257 -26.18 -12.37 -18.17
C LYS A 257 -24.67 -12.40 -18.45
N VAL A 258 -24.23 -12.79 -19.65
CA VAL A 258 -22.81 -12.80 -20.08
C VAL A 258 -22.26 -11.38 -20.19
N GLN A 259 -22.97 -10.46 -20.85
CA GLN A 259 -22.58 -9.05 -20.91
C GLN A 259 -22.53 -8.41 -19.51
N ARG A 260 -23.50 -8.75 -18.64
CA ARG A 260 -23.51 -8.29 -17.24
C ARG A 260 -22.34 -8.85 -16.45
N SER A 261 -22.02 -10.13 -16.61
CA SER A 261 -20.84 -10.76 -15.99
C SER A 261 -19.53 -10.13 -16.48
N SER A 262 -19.39 -9.89 -17.79
CA SER A 262 -18.22 -9.18 -18.35
C SER A 262 -18.06 -7.79 -17.73
N HIS A 263 -19.15 -7.01 -17.69
CA HIS A 263 -19.14 -5.67 -17.09
C HIS A 263 -18.83 -5.72 -15.59
N ILE A 264 -19.32 -6.71 -14.86
CA ILE A 264 -19.04 -6.90 -13.43
C ILE A 264 -17.57 -7.30 -13.21
N VAL A 265 -17.01 -8.22 -14.00
CA VAL A 265 -15.58 -8.58 -13.93
C VAL A 265 -14.71 -7.35 -14.22
N MET A 266 -15.01 -6.61 -15.29
CA MET A 266 -14.20 -5.46 -15.69
C MET A 266 -14.30 -4.31 -14.68
N ARG A 267 -15.49 -4.09 -14.10
CA ARG A 267 -15.69 -3.12 -13.03
C ARG A 267 -15.00 -3.54 -11.72
N SER A 268 -15.04 -4.83 -11.38
CA SER A 268 -14.33 -5.38 -10.22
C SER A 268 -12.81 -5.28 -10.40
N ALA A 269 -12.28 -5.66 -11.56
CA ALA A 269 -10.86 -5.52 -11.90
C ALA A 269 -10.41 -4.06 -11.84
N ALA A 270 -11.20 -3.12 -12.39
CA ALA A 270 -10.91 -1.70 -12.31
C ALA A 270 -10.92 -1.19 -10.86
N HIS A 271 -11.86 -1.67 -10.03
CA HIS A 271 -11.88 -1.34 -8.62
C HIS A 271 -10.66 -1.88 -7.88
N LEU A 272 -10.27 -3.13 -8.12
CA LEU A 272 -9.09 -3.75 -7.50
C LEU A 272 -7.81 -3.02 -7.90
N LEU A 273 -7.65 -2.68 -9.18
CA LEU A 273 -6.52 -1.87 -9.66
C LEU A 273 -6.49 -0.52 -8.95
N LEU A 274 -7.64 0.14 -8.83
CA LEU A 274 -7.75 1.44 -8.17
C LEU A 274 -7.42 1.35 -6.67
N THR A 275 -7.97 0.36 -5.97
CA THR A 275 -7.84 0.16 -4.53
C THR A 275 -6.45 -0.34 -4.12
N LEU A 276 -5.86 -1.28 -4.86
CA LEU A 276 -4.60 -1.95 -4.49
C LEU A 276 -3.37 -1.24 -5.06
N VAL A 277 -3.48 -0.59 -6.22
CA VAL A 277 -2.32 -0.02 -6.91
C VAL A 277 -2.40 1.50 -6.96
N VAL A 278 -3.50 2.05 -7.49
CA VAL A 278 -3.57 3.50 -7.76
C VAL A 278 -3.64 4.30 -6.48
N ILE A 279 -4.58 3.99 -5.57
CA ILE A 279 -4.77 4.77 -4.33
C ILE A 279 -3.52 4.71 -3.45
N PRO A 280 -2.97 3.53 -3.08
CA PRO A 280 -1.76 3.47 -2.25
C PRO A 280 -0.58 4.15 -2.94
N GLY A 281 -0.41 3.95 -4.26
CA GLY A 281 0.67 4.57 -5.03
C GLY A 281 0.58 6.10 -5.08
N VAL A 282 -0.60 6.66 -5.33
CA VAL A 282 -0.83 8.12 -5.33
C VAL A 282 -0.63 8.69 -3.93
N LEU A 283 -1.11 8.02 -2.88
CA LEU A 283 -0.91 8.44 -1.50
C LEU A 283 0.56 8.36 -1.08
N LEU A 284 1.29 7.33 -1.49
CA LEU A 284 2.73 7.22 -1.27
C LEU A 284 3.47 8.38 -1.95
N LEU A 285 3.16 8.66 -3.22
CA LEU A 285 3.76 9.76 -3.97
C LEU A 285 3.45 11.11 -3.30
N PHE A 286 2.20 11.32 -2.90
CA PHE A 286 1.77 12.52 -2.17
C PHE A 286 2.56 12.68 -0.87
N ASN A 287 2.68 11.62 -0.06
CA ASN A 287 3.46 11.64 1.18
C ASN A 287 4.95 11.96 0.92
N ILE A 288 5.54 11.41 -0.14
CA ILE A 288 6.93 11.71 -0.53
C ILE A 288 7.09 13.17 -0.95
N ILE A 289 6.16 13.72 -1.74
CA ILE A 289 6.16 15.12 -2.16
C ILE A 289 6.01 16.04 -0.95
N LEU A 290 5.07 15.73 -0.05
CA LEU A 290 4.83 16.49 1.17
C LEU A 290 6.07 16.48 2.06
N LEU A 291 6.72 15.33 2.21
CA LEU A 291 7.97 15.20 2.95
C LEU A 291 9.07 16.08 2.35
N ARG A 292 9.26 16.03 1.03
CA ARG A 292 10.22 16.90 0.32
C ARG A 292 9.92 18.37 0.54
N TYR A 293 8.64 18.76 0.46
CA TYR A 293 8.21 20.14 0.67
C TYR A 293 8.50 20.61 2.11
N VAL A 294 8.21 19.79 3.11
CA VAL A 294 8.50 20.10 4.53
C VAL A 294 10.00 20.27 4.74
N ILE A 295 10.81 19.33 4.25
CA ILE A 295 12.28 19.40 4.35
C ILE A 295 12.81 20.68 3.67
N ALA A 296 12.34 21.00 2.47
CA ALA A 296 12.75 22.20 1.74
C ALA A 296 12.28 23.50 2.44
N SER A 297 11.09 23.50 3.03
CA SER A 297 10.56 24.63 3.80
C SER A 297 11.42 24.94 5.03
N ILE A 298 11.79 23.91 5.79
CA ILE A 298 12.70 24.04 6.93
C ILE A 298 14.06 24.57 6.49
N GLY A 299 14.61 24.04 5.39
CA GLY A 299 15.87 24.51 4.82
C GLY A 299 15.86 25.99 4.42
N ARG A 300 14.77 26.47 3.82
CA ARG A 300 14.60 27.89 3.45
C ARG A 300 14.51 28.80 4.68
N LYS A 301 13.73 28.41 5.71
CA LYS A 301 13.63 29.18 6.96
C LYS A 301 14.99 29.29 7.66
N TYR A 302 15.76 28.20 7.68
CA TYR A 302 17.12 28.21 8.24
C TYR A 302 18.05 29.16 7.46
N ALA A 303 18.00 29.15 6.13
CA ALA A 303 18.79 30.04 5.30
C ALA A 303 18.45 31.53 5.54
N LEU A 304 17.16 31.86 5.68
CA LEU A 304 16.71 33.21 6.02
C LEU A 304 17.23 33.66 7.39
N LEU A 305 17.06 32.84 8.42
CA LEU A 305 17.59 33.11 9.78
C LEU A 305 19.10 33.36 9.77
N LYS A 306 19.85 32.51 9.04
CA LYS A 306 21.30 32.67 8.89
C LYS A 306 21.69 33.99 8.21
N ASN A 307 20.94 34.41 7.20
CA ASN A 307 21.19 35.67 6.49
C ASN A 307 20.82 36.89 7.34
N SER A 308 19.73 36.83 8.12
CA SER A 308 19.34 37.91 9.04
C SER A 308 20.37 38.13 10.16
N LEU A 309 20.95 37.05 10.72
CA LEU A 309 22.01 37.13 11.73
C LEU A 309 23.31 37.73 11.17
N ARG A 310 23.62 37.52 9.88
CA ARG A 310 24.77 38.14 9.20
C ARG A 310 24.60 39.64 8.96
N GLN A 311 23.37 40.11 8.71
CA GLN A 311 23.11 41.54 8.47
C GLN A 311 23.16 42.37 9.76
N THR A 312 22.80 41.80 10.91
CA THR A 312 22.92 42.48 12.22
C THR A 312 24.36 42.61 12.72
N THR A 313 25.32 41.90 12.11
CA THR A 313 26.72 41.88 12.52
C THR A 313 27.64 42.72 11.63
N THR A 314 27.14 43.30 10.54
CA THR A 314 27.87 44.32 9.76
C THR A 314 27.63 45.71 10.37
N PRO A 315 28.59 46.30 11.09
CA PRO A 315 28.44 47.66 11.61
C PRO A 315 28.33 48.65 10.45
N ASN A 316 27.37 49.56 10.54
CA ASN A 316 27.22 50.69 9.61
C ASN A 316 28.50 51.55 9.69
N THR A 317 29.33 51.46 8.66
CA THR A 317 30.38 52.44 8.37
C THR A 317 29.78 53.69 7.75
#